data_AF-A0A1G9TZB0-F1
#
_entry.id   AF-A0A1G9TZB0-F1
#
_cell.length_a   1.000
_cell.length_b   1.000
_cell.length_c   1.000
_cell.angle_alpha   90.00
_cell.angle_beta   90.00
_cell.angle_gamma   90.00
#
_symmetry.space_group_name_H-M   'P 1'
#
loop_
_entity.id
_entity.type
_entity.pdbx_description
1 polymer ?
#
loop_
_entity_poly.entity_id
_entity_poly.type
_entity_poly.pdbx_seq_one_letter_code
_entity_poly.pdbx_strand_id
1 'polypeptide(L)'
;MEEIQELKIRLREDSSPFFTEEELDYYLKQNNNDLDLTTYECLLLKAEDDSISLPGGLQLANNSKYWLRLAKQYKPKKRSLVL
;
A
#
# COMPACT_ATOMS: atom_id res chain seq x y z
N MET A 1 -1.98 -20.67 0.39
CA MET A 1 -2.02 -19.42 1.19
C MET A 1 -3.31 -18.73 0.83
N GLU A 2 -4.12 -18.34 1.80
CA GLU A 2 -5.31 -17.52 1.52
C GLU A 2 -4.86 -16.13 1.04
N GLU A 3 -5.55 -15.55 0.04
CA GLU A 3 -5.16 -14.30 -0.64
C GLU A 3 -4.95 -13.15 0.36
N ILE A 4 -5.80 -13.08 1.39
CA ILE A 4 -5.70 -12.13 2.50
C ILE A 4 -4.39 -12.30 3.28
N GLN A 5 -3.97 -13.54 3.54
CA GLN A 5 -2.71 -13.80 4.24
C GLN A 5 -1.52 -13.35 3.39
N GLU A 6 -1.60 -13.50 2.06
CA GLU A 6 -0.59 -12.98 1.15
C GLU A 6 -0.52 -11.45 1.18
N LEU A 7 -1.69 -10.78 1.12
CA LEU A 7 -1.78 -9.33 1.24
C LEU A 7 -1.16 -8.83 2.55
N LYS A 8 -1.48 -9.45 3.70
CA LYS A 8 -0.90 -9.08 5.00
C LYS A 8 0.64 -9.15 4.98
N ILE A 9 1.22 -10.15 4.32
CA ILE A 9 2.68 -10.28 4.15
C ILE A 9 3.23 -9.17 3.24
N ARG A 10 2.62 -8.97 2.07
CA ARG A 10 3.05 -7.96 1.09
C ARG A 10 3.00 -6.54 1.66
N LEU A 11 1.97 -6.26 2.47
CA LEU A 11 1.70 -4.96 3.10
C LEU A 11 2.40 -4.75 4.44
N ARG A 12 3.09 -5.78 4.95
CA ARG A 12 3.82 -5.76 6.23
C ARG A 12 2.92 -5.53 7.45
N GLU A 13 1.69 -6.03 7.40
CA GLU A 13 0.66 -5.79 8.42
C GLU A 13 1.04 -6.32 9.81
N ASP A 14 1.93 -7.30 9.91
CA ASP A 14 2.47 -7.77 11.20
C ASP A 14 3.34 -6.71 11.89
N SER A 15 4.22 -6.06 11.13
CA SER A 15 5.19 -5.09 11.66
C SER A 15 4.72 -3.64 11.60
N SER A 16 3.75 -3.34 10.73
CA SER A 16 3.16 -2.02 10.55
C SER A 16 1.68 -2.21 10.18
N PRO A 17 0.83 -2.51 11.17
CA PRO A 17 -0.61 -2.66 10.95
C PRO A 17 -1.21 -1.36 10.41
N PHE A 18 -2.13 -1.48 9.46
CA PHE A 18 -2.86 -0.36 8.89
C PHE A 18 -4.26 -0.75 8.44
N PHE A 19 -4.44 -1.97 7.91
CA PHE A 19 -5.71 -2.46 7.41
C PHE A 19 -6.29 -3.56 8.28
N THR A 20 -7.61 -3.56 8.44
CA THR A 20 -8.33 -4.74 8.94
C THR A 20 -8.48 -5.79 7.84
N GLU A 21 -8.88 -6.99 8.23
CA GLU A 21 -9.13 -8.07 7.27
C GLU A 21 -10.29 -7.75 6.31
N GLU A 22 -11.32 -7.09 6.82
CA GLU A 22 -12.48 -6.64 6.05
C GLU A 22 -12.10 -5.58 5.01
N GLU A 23 -11.18 -4.67 5.34
CA GLU A 23 -10.66 -3.68 4.40
C GLU A 23 -9.83 -4.33 3.29
N LEU A 24 -8.99 -5.31 3.65
CA LEU A 24 -8.21 -6.06 2.66
C LEU A 24 -9.12 -6.85 1.69
N ASP A 25 -10.17 -7.49 2.21
CA ASP A 25 -11.16 -8.18 1.38
C ASP A 25 -11.93 -7.20 0.47
N TYR A 26 -12.27 -6.01 0.97
CA TYR A 26 -12.87 -4.94 0.18
C TYR A 26 -11.98 -4.52 -1.00
N TYR A 27 -10.71 -4.16 -0.75
CA TYR A 27 -9.79 -3.71 -1.82
C TYR A 27 -9.44 -4.83 -2.79
N LEU A 28 -9.40 -6.09 -2.33
CA LEU A 28 -9.19 -7.24 -3.19
C LEU A 28 -10.37 -7.42 -4.16
N LYS A 29 -11.61 -7.34 -3.65
CA LYS A 29 -12.83 -7.40 -4.47
C LYS A 29 -12.93 -6.24 -5.46
N GLN A 30 -12.61 -5.01 -5.05
CA GLN A 30 -12.60 -3.84 -5.95
C GLN A 30 -11.62 -4.01 -7.11
N ASN A 31 -10.52 -4.71 -6.89
CA ASN A 31 -9.49 -4.98 -7.90
C ASN A 31 -9.68 -6.31 -8.63
N ASN A 32 -10.88 -6.89 -8.64
CA ASN A 32 -11.18 -8.17 -9.29
C ASN A 32 -10.26 -9.32 -8.84
N ASN A 33 -9.91 -9.35 -7.55
CA ASN A 33 -8.97 -10.29 -6.94
C ASN A 33 -7.54 -10.22 -7.52
N ASP A 34 -7.15 -9.11 -8.17
CA ASP A 34 -5.78 -8.88 -8.63
C ASP A 34 -4.88 -8.47 -7.45
N LEU A 35 -4.15 -9.45 -6.91
CA LEU A 35 -3.24 -9.27 -5.78
C LEU A 35 -2.18 -8.18 -6.01
N ASP A 36 -1.63 -8.05 -7.22
CA ASP A 36 -0.58 -7.06 -7.49
C ASP A 36 -1.17 -5.65 -7.50
N LEU A 37 -2.32 -5.48 -8.16
CA LEU A 37 -3.03 -4.21 -8.19
C LEU A 37 -3.51 -3.79 -6.79
N THR A 38 -4.11 -4.71 -6.03
CA THR A 38 -4.52 -4.46 -4.64
C THR A 38 -3.31 -4.08 -3.77
N THR A 39 -2.20 -4.81 -3.90
CA THR A 39 -0.97 -4.48 -3.16
C THR A 39 -0.46 -3.09 -3.52
N TYR A 40 -0.46 -2.74 -4.81
CA TYR A 40 -0.04 -1.42 -5.28
C TYR A 40 -0.91 -0.32 -4.66
N GLU A 41 -2.23 -0.45 -4.73
CA GLU A 41 -3.19 0.54 -4.19
C GLU A 41 -3.05 0.70 -2.67
N CYS A 42 -3.07 -0.40 -1.92
CA CYS A 42 -2.94 -0.37 -0.46
C CYS A 42 -1.60 0.24 0.01
N LEU A 43 -0.49 0.02 -0.72
CA LEU A 43 0.79 0.66 -0.43
C LEU A 43 0.79 2.17 -0.72
N LEU A 44 -0.02 2.65 -1.66
CA LEU A 44 -0.20 4.09 -1.88
C LEU A 44 -0.99 4.73 -0.72
N LEU A 45 -2.01 4.05 -0.19
CA LEU A 45 -2.74 4.51 0.99
C LEU A 45 -1.85 4.61 2.23
N LYS A 46 -1.01 3.59 2.49
CA LYS A 46 0.02 3.67 3.55
C LYS A 46 1.03 4.80 3.32
N ALA A 47 1.15 5.29 2.09
CA ALA A 47 2.07 6.37 1.73
C ALA A 47 1.48 7.78 1.87
N GLU A 48 0.25 7.93 2.32
CA GLU A 48 -0.31 9.24 2.63
C GLU A 48 0.57 9.99 3.65
N ASP A 49 0.63 11.31 3.53
CA ASP A 49 1.48 12.13 4.40
C ASP A 49 0.85 12.23 5.79
N ASP A 50 1.44 11.52 6.75
CA ASP A 50 1.07 11.54 8.17
C ASP A 50 2.01 12.42 9.01
N SER A 51 2.80 13.32 8.38
CA SER A 51 3.74 14.16 9.10
C SER A 51 3.03 15.16 10.02
N ILE A 52 3.58 15.31 11.23
CA ILE A 52 3.04 16.24 12.24
C ILE A 52 4.04 17.38 12.40
N SER A 53 3.54 18.60 12.22
CA SER A 53 4.29 19.82 12.55
C SER A 53 4.02 20.23 14.00
N LEU A 54 5.09 20.37 14.78
CA LEU A 54 5.03 20.79 16.17
C LEU A 54 5.49 22.26 16.31
N PRO A 55 5.09 22.96 17.38
CA PRO A 55 5.56 24.32 17.65
C PRO A 55 7.09 24.41 17.66
N GLY A 56 7.63 25.55 17.23
CA GLY A 56 9.09 25.77 17.19
C GLY A 56 9.80 25.14 15.99
N GLY A 57 9.06 24.69 14.96
CA GLY A 57 9.64 24.20 13.70
C GLY A 57 10.13 22.75 13.76
N LEU A 58 9.75 21.99 14.80
CA LEU A 58 9.99 20.56 14.88
C LEU A 58 9.00 19.82 13.97
N GLN A 59 9.49 18.83 13.23
CA GLN A 59 8.67 18.01 12.35
C GLN A 59 8.91 16.53 12.64
N LEU A 60 7.83 15.77 12.85
CA LEU A 60 7.90 14.32 12.90
C LEU A 60 7.86 13.80 11.46
N ALA A 61 8.88 13.05 11.06
CA ALA A 61 9.00 12.56 9.69
C ALA A 61 7.95 11.49 9.39
N ASN A 62 7.34 11.57 8.20
CA ASN A 62 6.47 10.53 7.67
C ASN A 62 7.26 9.36 7.06
N ASN A 63 6.56 8.26 6.81
CA ASN A 63 7.10 7.08 6.13
C ASN A 63 6.69 6.97 4.66
N SER A 64 6.11 8.02 4.07
CA SER A 64 5.57 8.03 2.71
C SER A 64 6.55 7.50 1.65
N LYS A 65 7.80 7.97 1.68
CA LYS A 65 8.85 7.55 0.73
C LYS A 65 9.15 6.04 0.77
N TYR A 66 9.07 5.43 1.96
CA TYR A 66 9.29 4.00 2.12
C TYR A 66 8.18 3.20 1.42
N TRP A 67 6.92 3.55 1.69
CA TRP A 67 5.76 2.89 1.11
C TRP A 67 5.67 3.09 -0.40
N LEU A 68 5.94 4.30 -0.92
CA LEU A 68 6.03 4.54 -2.37
C LEU A 68 7.10 3.69 -3.05
N ARG A 69 8.23 3.42 -2.39
CA ARG A 69 9.29 2.56 -2.93
C ARG A 69 8.85 1.09 -3.02
N LEU A 70 8.09 0.61 -2.03
CA LEU A 70 7.49 -0.72 -2.08
C LEU A 70 6.42 -0.81 -3.18
N ALA A 71 5.53 0.19 -3.26
CA ALA A 71 4.46 0.23 -4.26
C ALA A 71 4.99 0.09 -5.68
N LYS A 72 6.12 0.72 -6.00
CA LYS A 72 6.76 0.62 -7.33
C LYS A 72 7.03 -0.82 -7.79
N GLN A 73 7.19 -1.78 -6.88
CA GLN A 73 7.43 -3.19 -7.22
C GLN A 73 6.18 -3.89 -7.79
N TYR A 74 4.99 -3.41 -7.43
CA TYR A 74 3.69 -3.96 -7.83
C TYR A 74 2.96 -3.10 -8.86
N LYS A 75 3.58 -1.99 -9.28
CA LYS A 75 2.96 -1.05 -10.20
C LYS A 75 2.59 -1.75 -11.52
N PRO A 76 1.32 -1.64 -11.98
CA PRO A 76 0.91 -2.24 -13.24
C PRO A 76 1.79 -1.78 -14.40
N LYS A 77 2.33 -2.74 -15.17
CA LYS A 77 3.05 -2.42 -16.40
C LYS A 77 2.05 -1.92 -17.42
N LYS A 78 2.22 -0.68 -17.90
CA LYS A 78 1.48 -0.23 -19.09
C LYS A 78 1.86 -1.16 -20.24
N ARG A 79 0.90 -1.91 -20.78
CA ARG A 79 1.08 -2.56 -22.09
C ARG A 79 1.26 -1.43 -23.10
N SER A 80 2.47 -1.25 -23.61
CA SER A 80 2.69 -0.48 -24.82
C SER A 80 1.97 -1.22 -25.94
N LEU A 81 0.83 -0.68 -26.38
CA LEU A 81 0.23 -1.06 -27.65
C LEU A 81 1.25 -0.70 -28.73
N VAL A 82 1.94 -1.70 -29.25
CA VAL A 82 2.68 -1.56 -30.51
C VAL A 82 1.59 -1.61 -31.59
N LEU A 83 1.28 -0.45 -32.14
CA LEU A 83 0.44 -0.28 -33.34
C LEU A 83 1.27 -0.55 -34.59
#